data_AF-A0A6A0H5X8-F1
#
_entry.id   AF-A0A6A0H5X8-F1
#
_cell.length_a   1.000
_cell.length_b   1.000
_cell.length_c   1.000
_cell.angle_alpha   90.00
_cell.angle_beta   90.00
_cell.angle_gamma   90.00
#
_symmetry.space_group_name_H-M   'P 1'
#
loop_
_entity.id
_entity.type
_entity.pdbx_description
1 polymer ?
#
loop_
_entity_poly.entity_id
_entity_poly.type
_entity_poly.pdbx_seq_one_letter_code
_entity_poly.pdbx_strand_id
1 'polypeptide(L)'
;MNNIRLSSWESWIVRVSVVGDNREAFVFFFPMLSGLSILCGAKLLWAAILVEWSNVIMKWVFRGDRPFWYVQETPFFNNETRPVLRQFHNTCESGPGTPSGHLMMNVAIFYIFTRSICQLFIWDNRFLSRKMQRSLATGLFSTYSTWIALVFLSRLYIQAHFIHQCVLGVLAGTVWMSLVKLGYDPMWSVAKALKHCYDPVHVRVDAQPFFIMARFTGSALGLGLGMSSQLGQQAAGLPTREMSQYLTLGLGVHAALPYTIITTVPYILTRLLPQSTTTIKKKNN
;
A
#
# COMPACT_ATOMS: atom_id res chain seq x y z
N MET A 1 -28.50 12.26 5.99
CA MET A 1 -28.09 10.84 5.96
C MET A 1 -28.91 10.10 7.00
N ASN A 2 -29.79 9.19 6.59
CA ASN A 2 -30.61 8.42 7.54
C ASN A 2 -29.68 7.63 8.48
N ASN A 3 -29.87 7.77 9.79
CA ASN A 3 -29.17 7.02 10.82
C ASN A 3 -29.64 5.55 10.78
N ILE A 4 -29.17 4.81 9.78
CA ILE A 4 -29.43 3.37 9.67
C ILE A 4 -28.57 2.70 10.74
N ARG A 5 -29.23 2.25 11.81
CA ARG A 5 -28.60 1.46 12.87
C ARG A 5 -27.97 0.22 12.26
N LEU A 6 -26.64 0.15 12.27
CA LEU A 6 -25.90 -1.05 11.91
C LEU A 6 -26.21 -2.13 12.95
N SER A 7 -26.38 -3.37 12.50
CA SER A 7 -26.38 -4.50 13.41
C SER A 7 -24.99 -4.66 14.06
N SER A 8 -24.92 -5.45 15.13
CA SER A 8 -23.68 -5.61 15.91
C SER A 8 -22.52 -6.17 15.07
N TRP A 9 -22.81 -7.16 14.21
CA TRP A 9 -21.80 -7.79 13.35
C TRP A 9 -21.36 -6.85 12.23
N GLU A 10 -22.25 -6.06 11.62
CA GLU A 10 -21.88 -5.07 10.59
C GLU A 10 -20.94 -4.00 11.15
N SER A 11 -21.28 -3.48 12.33
CA SER A 11 -20.45 -2.53 13.05
C SER A 11 -19.06 -3.11 13.34
N TRP A 12 -19.00 -4.39 13.68
CA TRP A 12 -17.74 -5.09 13.93
C TRP A 12 -16.91 -5.25 12.65
N ILE A 13 -17.52 -5.67 11.53
CA ILE A 13 -16.81 -5.80 10.24
C ILE A 13 -16.28 -4.45 9.75
N VAL A 14 -17.07 -3.37 9.88
CA VAL A 14 -16.61 -2.03 9.51
C VAL A 14 -15.42 -1.62 10.38
N ARG A 15 -15.46 -1.90 11.70
CA ARG A 15 -14.31 -1.65 12.59
C ARG A 15 -13.08 -2.45 12.19
N VAL A 16 -13.22 -3.72 11.79
CA VAL A 16 -12.10 -4.51 11.27
C VAL A 16 -11.46 -3.81 10.07
N SER A 17 -12.25 -3.24 9.14
CA SER A 17 -11.67 -2.52 8.01
C SER A 17 -10.98 -1.22 8.42
N VAL A 18 -11.43 -0.53 9.48
CA VAL A 18 -10.77 0.67 9.99
C VAL A 18 -9.45 0.31 10.66
N VAL A 19 -9.43 -0.73 11.49
CA VAL A 19 -8.19 -1.20 12.15
C VAL A 19 -7.22 -1.80 11.13
N GLY A 20 -7.74 -2.41 10.07
CA GLY A 20 -6.94 -2.90 8.94
C GLY A 20 -6.49 -1.81 7.97
N ASP A 21 -6.78 -0.54 8.23
CA ASP A 21 -6.28 0.59 7.44
C ASP A 21 -4.76 0.73 7.63
N ASN A 22 -4.07 1.05 6.54
CA ASN A 22 -2.62 1.21 6.51
C ASN A 22 -2.16 2.31 7.47
N ARG A 23 -3.00 3.32 7.73
CA ARG A 23 -2.72 4.38 8.71
C ARG A 23 -2.49 3.83 10.12
N GLU A 24 -3.33 2.92 10.56
CA GLU A 24 -3.27 2.34 11.90
C GLU A 24 -2.01 1.48 12.09
N ALA A 25 -1.53 0.87 11.00
CA ALA A 25 -0.26 0.14 10.97
C ALA A 25 0.93 1.03 11.40
N PHE A 26 0.99 2.27 10.89
CA PHE A 26 2.06 3.22 11.21
C PHE A 26 1.90 3.87 12.59
N VAL A 27 0.67 4.10 13.03
CA VAL A 27 0.41 4.78 14.32
C VAL A 27 0.65 3.83 15.50
N PHE A 28 0.25 2.56 15.39
CA PHE A 28 0.29 1.63 16.51
C PHE A 28 1.41 0.59 16.42
N PHE A 29 1.53 -0.11 15.30
CA PHE A 29 2.42 -1.27 15.22
C PHE A 29 3.89 -0.88 15.05
N PHE A 30 4.16 0.21 14.33
CA PHE A 30 5.52 0.72 14.18
C PHE A 30 6.13 1.20 15.52
N PRO A 31 5.48 2.07 16.32
CA PRO A 31 6.04 2.47 17.61
C PRO A 31 6.18 1.29 18.57
N MET A 32 5.21 0.37 18.56
CA MET A 32 5.27 -0.83 19.41
C MET A 32 6.50 -1.71 19.11
N LEU A 33 6.76 -2.05 17.83
CA LEU A 33 7.96 -2.83 17.51
C LEU A 33 9.24 -2.03 17.74
N SER A 34 9.25 -0.73 17.42
CA SER A 34 10.43 0.11 17.60
C SER A 34 10.83 0.23 19.07
N GLY A 35 9.85 0.28 19.98
CA GLY A 35 10.06 0.26 21.43
C GLY A 35 10.62 -1.07 21.94
N LEU A 36 10.28 -2.19 21.30
CA LEU A 36 10.83 -3.52 21.64
C LEU A 36 12.22 -3.74 21.05
N SER A 37 12.42 -3.33 19.80
CA SER A 37 13.69 -3.43 19.08
C SER A 37 13.69 -2.43 17.93
N ILE A 38 14.59 -1.45 18.00
CA ILE A 38 14.82 -0.50 16.91
C ILE A 38 15.13 -1.23 15.59
N LEU A 39 15.85 -2.35 15.71
CA LEU A 39 16.02 -3.44 14.73
C LEU A 39 14.75 -3.76 13.93
N CYS A 40 13.78 -4.28 14.66
CA CYS A 40 12.54 -4.81 14.11
C CYS A 40 11.61 -3.69 13.64
N GLY A 41 11.56 -2.58 14.38
CA GLY A 41 10.83 -1.37 14.01
C GLY A 41 11.29 -0.80 12.67
N ALA A 42 12.59 -0.66 12.47
CA ALA A 42 13.16 -0.20 11.20
C ALA A 42 12.80 -1.13 10.05
N LYS A 43 12.90 -2.45 10.23
CA LYS A 43 12.50 -3.43 9.19
C LYS A 43 11.02 -3.33 8.83
N LEU A 44 10.13 -3.15 9.82
CA LEU A 44 8.70 -2.97 9.59
C LEU A 44 8.42 -1.69 8.81
N LEU A 45 9.03 -0.57 9.21
CA LEU A 45 8.89 0.71 8.51
C LEU A 45 9.36 0.62 7.06
N TRP A 46 10.53 0.03 6.83
CA TRP A 46 11.11 -0.18 5.51
C TRP A 46 10.21 -1.02 4.61
N ALA A 47 9.71 -2.14 5.12
CA ALA A 47 8.81 -2.99 4.38
C ALA A 47 7.50 -2.28 4.06
N ALA A 48 6.93 -1.54 5.00
CA ALA A 48 5.70 -0.78 4.79
C ALA A 48 5.85 0.24 3.64
N ILE A 49 6.95 1.00 3.64
CA ILE A 49 7.22 2.00 2.58
C ILE A 49 7.33 1.33 1.21
N LEU A 50 8.10 0.25 1.10
CA LEU A 50 8.32 -0.44 -0.17
C LEU A 50 7.03 -1.13 -0.68
N VAL A 51 6.23 -1.68 0.23
CA VAL A 51 4.93 -2.29 -0.09
C VAL A 51 3.92 -1.25 -0.55
N GLU A 52 3.83 -0.10 0.12
CA GLU A 52 2.95 0.99 -0.30
C GLU A 52 3.33 1.50 -1.69
N TRP A 53 4.63 1.74 -1.94
CA TRP A 53 5.12 2.19 -3.24
C TRP A 53 4.83 1.21 -4.37
N SER A 54 5.11 -0.08 -4.15
CA SER A 54 4.81 -1.12 -5.13
C SER A 54 3.30 -1.24 -5.37
N ASN A 55 2.47 -1.10 -4.33
CA ASN A 55 1.02 -1.06 -4.48
C ASN A 55 0.55 0.12 -5.34
N VAL A 56 1.06 1.33 -5.08
CA VAL A 56 0.73 2.53 -5.85
C VAL A 56 1.13 2.37 -7.32
N ILE A 57 2.35 1.88 -7.59
CA ILE A 57 2.82 1.59 -8.96
C ILE A 57 1.86 0.61 -9.65
N MET A 58 1.53 -0.51 -9.01
CA MET A 58 0.61 -1.50 -9.57
C MET A 58 -0.80 -0.93 -9.82
N LYS A 59 -1.31 -0.08 -8.92
CA LYS A 59 -2.60 0.61 -9.08
C LYS A 59 -2.66 1.45 -10.35
N TRP A 60 -1.60 2.20 -10.62
CA TRP A 60 -1.51 3.02 -11.84
C TRP A 60 -1.32 2.19 -13.11
N VAL A 61 -0.60 1.07 -13.03
CA VAL A 61 -0.42 0.14 -14.15
C VAL A 61 -1.73 -0.56 -14.50
N PHE A 62 -2.46 -1.09 -13.50
CA PHE A 62 -3.66 -1.90 -13.74
C PHE A 62 -4.94 -1.08 -13.93
N ARG A 63 -5.01 0.16 -13.41
CA ARG A 63 -6.16 1.07 -13.55
C ARG A 63 -7.52 0.43 -13.26
N GLY A 64 -7.60 -0.43 -12.24
CA GLY A 64 -8.84 -1.15 -11.96
C GLY A 64 -9.91 -0.27 -11.31
N ASP A 65 -11.17 -0.47 -11.72
CA ASP A 65 -12.34 0.21 -11.15
C ASP A 65 -12.66 -0.21 -9.72
N ARG A 66 -13.43 0.60 -9.01
CA ARG A 66 -14.02 0.25 -7.71
C ARG A 66 -15.51 -0.03 -7.87
N PRO A 67 -16.10 -0.88 -7.00
CA PRO A 67 -17.51 -1.23 -7.09
C PRO A 67 -18.45 -0.01 -7.15
N PHE A 68 -18.13 1.06 -6.41
CA PHE A 68 -18.99 2.23 -6.28
C PHE A 68 -19.22 3.02 -7.58
N TRP A 69 -18.17 3.29 -8.34
CA TRP A 69 -18.31 3.95 -9.64
C TRP A 69 -18.55 2.94 -10.77
N TYR A 70 -18.00 1.72 -10.66
CA TYR A 70 -18.24 0.67 -11.65
C TYR A 70 -19.72 0.36 -11.85
N VAL A 71 -20.49 0.22 -10.76
CA VAL A 71 -21.95 -0.03 -10.83
C VAL A 71 -22.68 1.13 -11.51
N GLN A 72 -22.15 2.35 -11.43
CA GLN A 72 -22.79 3.52 -12.00
C GLN A 72 -22.49 3.69 -13.50
N GLU A 73 -21.27 3.35 -13.90
CA GLU A 73 -20.73 3.60 -15.24
C GLU A 73 -20.87 2.40 -16.18
N THR A 74 -21.02 1.19 -15.63
CA THR A 74 -21.07 -0.02 -16.45
C THR A 74 -22.38 -0.14 -17.25
N PRO A 75 -22.32 -0.57 -18.53
CA PRO A 75 -23.51 -0.80 -19.33
C PRO A 75 -24.29 -2.06 -18.93
N PHE A 76 -23.76 -2.88 -18.01
CA PHE A 76 -24.41 -4.13 -17.59
C PHE A 76 -25.70 -3.92 -16.78
N PHE A 77 -25.86 -2.77 -16.12
CA PHE A 77 -27.03 -2.48 -15.28
C PHE A 77 -27.92 -1.40 -15.90
N ASN A 78 -29.18 -1.76 -16.16
CA ASN A 78 -30.24 -0.79 -16.45
C ASN A 78 -30.68 -0.08 -15.17
N ASN A 79 -31.42 1.04 -15.31
CA ASN A 79 -31.92 1.84 -14.17
C ASN A 79 -32.70 1.02 -13.14
N GLU A 80 -33.42 -0.02 -13.56
CA GLU A 80 -34.22 -0.86 -12.66
C GLU A 80 -33.39 -1.96 -11.98
N THR A 81 -32.34 -2.46 -12.64
CA THR A 81 -31.51 -3.57 -12.14
C THR A 81 -30.30 -3.10 -11.33
N ARG A 82 -30.06 -1.79 -11.27
CA ARG A 82 -28.86 -1.21 -10.66
C ARG A 82 -28.87 -1.44 -9.14
N PRO A 83 -27.86 -2.13 -8.58
CA PRO A 83 -27.82 -2.36 -7.14
C PRO A 83 -27.59 -1.04 -6.39
N VAL A 84 -28.37 -0.83 -5.31
CA VAL A 84 -28.21 0.31 -4.40
C VAL A 84 -27.11 -0.03 -3.40
N LEU A 85 -25.96 0.63 -3.55
CA LEU A 85 -24.80 0.40 -2.68
C LEU A 85 -24.87 1.27 -1.41
N ARG A 86 -24.48 0.70 -0.27
CA ARG A 86 -24.41 1.42 1.01
C ARG A 86 -23.03 2.03 1.18
N GLN A 87 -22.97 3.34 1.40
CA GLN A 87 -21.72 4.05 1.58
C GLN A 87 -21.29 4.05 3.05
N PHE A 88 -20.06 3.61 3.32
CA PHE A 88 -19.39 3.73 4.61
C PHE A 88 -18.29 4.79 4.54
N HIS A 89 -17.79 5.23 5.69
CA HIS A 89 -16.77 6.29 5.77
C HIS A 89 -15.49 5.94 4.98
N ASN A 90 -15.11 4.66 4.95
CA ASN A 90 -13.93 4.13 4.27
C ASN A 90 -14.22 3.52 2.88
N THR A 91 -15.42 3.72 2.34
CA THR A 91 -15.81 3.19 1.02
C THR A 91 -15.25 4.02 -0.14
N CYS A 92 -15.17 5.34 0.03
CA CYS A 92 -14.79 6.27 -1.04
C CYS A 92 -13.30 6.57 -1.04
N GLU A 93 -12.52 5.64 -1.60
CA GLU A 93 -11.11 5.84 -1.87
C GLU A 93 -10.91 6.39 -3.29
N SER A 94 -10.06 7.41 -3.42
CA SER A 94 -9.82 8.14 -4.67
C SER A 94 -8.88 7.43 -5.65
N GLY A 95 -8.06 6.48 -5.18
CA GLY A 95 -7.11 5.76 -6.03
C GLY A 95 -7.72 4.53 -6.74
N PRO A 96 -7.07 4.01 -7.80
CA PRO A 96 -7.50 2.77 -8.48
C PRO A 96 -7.62 1.57 -7.52
N GLY A 97 -8.51 0.65 -7.83
CA GLY A 97 -8.87 -0.47 -6.96
C GLY A 97 -7.91 -1.67 -7.00
N THR A 98 -7.11 -1.84 -8.06
CA THR A 98 -6.32 -3.07 -8.30
C THR A 98 -4.82 -2.85 -8.14
N PRO A 99 -4.09 -3.57 -7.27
CA PRO A 99 -4.55 -4.51 -6.26
C PRO A 99 -4.94 -3.82 -4.94
N SER A 100 -5.66 -4.53 -4.07
CA SER A 100 -6.06 -4.02 -2.75
C SER A 100 -4.83 -3.69 -1.89
N GLY A 101 -4.61 -2.39 -1.65
CA GLY A 101 -3.49 -1.90 -0.84
C GLY A 101 -3.58 -2.29 0.63
N HIS A 102 -4.80 -2.37 1.16
CA HIS A 102 -5.05 -2.82 2.53
C HIS A 102 -4.56 -4.26 2.73
N LEU A 103 -4.93 -5.17 1.82
CA LEU A 103 -4.52 -6.57 1.93
C LEU A 103 -3.03 -6.77 1.67
N MET A 104 -2.49 -6.12 0.64
CA MET A 104 -1.07 -6.20 0.33
C MET A 104 -0.20 -5.73 1.50
N MET A 105 -0.58 -4.61 2.12
CA MET A 105 0.10 -4.06 3.29
C MET A 105 -0.07 -4.94 4.52
N ASN A 106 -1.29 -5.36 4.85
CA ASN A 106 -1.55 -6.17 6.04
C ASN A 106 -0.80 -7.50 5.97
N VAL A 107 -0.77 -8.17 4.82
CA VAL A 107 -0.01 -9.41 4.64
C VAL A 107 1.47 -9.20 4.94
N ALA A 108 2.07 -8.12 4.45
CA ALA A 108 3.49 -7.83 4.63
C ALA A 108 3.85 -7.37 6.06
N ILE A 109 3.15 -6.35 6.57
CA ILE A 109 3.43 -5.76 7.88
C ILE A 109 3.20 -6.78 8.99
N PHE A 110 2.03 -7.42 9.02
CA PHE A 110 1.72 -8.35 10.10
C PHE A 110 2.58 -9.61 10.04
N TYR A 111 3.05 -10.03 8.86
CA TYR A 111 4.06 -11.07 8.79
C TYR A 111 5.37 -10.68 9.49
N ILE A 112 5.90 -9.49 9.19
CA ILE A 112 7.14 -8.99 9.83
C ILE A 112 6.93 -8.82 11.32
N PHE A 113 5.76 -8.31 11.72
CA PHE A 113 5.37 -8.16 13.10
C PHE A 113 5.37 -9.51 13.83
N THR A 114 4.59 -10.48 13.34
CA THR A 114 4.47 -11.82 13.92
C THR A 114 5.83 -12.52 13.97
N ARG A 115 6.64 -12.43 12.91
CA ARG A 115 8.00 -12.99 12.86
C ARG A 115 8.92 -12.35 13.91
N SER A 116 8.86 -11.02 14.07
CA SER A 116 9.68 -10.29 15.05
C SER A 116 9.31 -10.67 16.48
N ILE A 117 8.02 -10.77 16.80
CA ILE A 117 7.54 -11.23 18.11
C ILE A 117 8.00 -12.67 18.39
N CYS A 118 7.89 -13.57 17.40
CA CYS A 118 8.39 -14.94 17.55
C CYS A 118 9.89 -14.96 17.83
N GLN A 119 10.66 -14.15 17.13
CA GLN A 119 12.11 -14.09 17.30
C GLN A 119 12.50 -13.54 18.69
N LEU A 120 11.87 -12.45 19.13
CA LEU A 120 12.21 -11.79 20.40
C LEU A 120 11.79 -12.60 21.63
N PHE A 121 10.62 -13.24 21.60
CA PHE A 121 10.03 -13.83 22.81
C PHE A 121 9.94 -15.36 22.81
N ILE A 122 9.91 -16.00 21.64
CA ILE A 122 9.66 -17.45 21.53
C ILE A 122 10.96 -18.20 21.24
N TRP A 123 11.65 -17.84 20.16
CA TRP A 123 12.78 -18.63 19.66
C TRP A 123 14.05 -18.46 20.48
N ASP A 124 14.30 -17.26 21.01
CA ASP A 124 15.49 -16.97 21.83
C ASP A 124 15.30 -17.34 23.32
N ASN A 125 14.07 -17.66 23.72
CA ASN A 125 13.76 -17.93 25.12
C ASN A 125 14.12 -19.38 25.50
N ARG A 126 15.19 -19.53 26.29
CA ARG A 126 15.72 -20.82 26.77
C ARG A 126 14.83 -21.53 27.79
N PHE A 127 13.87 -20.85 28.42
CA PHE A 127 12.94 -21.44 29.38
C PHE A 127 11.79 -22.21 28.71
N LEU A 128 11.54 -21.96 27.42
CA LEU A 128 10.46 -22.61 26.69
C LEU A 128 10.94 -23.93 26.05
N SER A 129 10.24 -25.03 26.34
CA SER A 129 10.44 -26.29 25.62
C SER A 129 10.19 -26.12 24.12
N ARG A 130 10.95 -26.85 23.28
CA ARG A 130 10.79 -26.82 21.81
C ARG A 130 9.35 -27.07 21.34
N LYS A 131 8.59 -27.94 22.03
CA LYS A 131 7.19 -28.20 21.72
C LYS A 131 6.31 -26.98 22.01
N MET A 132 6.55 -26.31 23.14
CA MET A 132 5.85 -25.09 23.54
C MET A 132 6.19 -23.92 22.60
N GLN A 133 7.47 -23.76 22.24
CA GLN A 133 7.90 -22.75 21.27
C GLN A 133 7.16 -22.92 19.93
N ARG A 134 7.11 -24.14 19.39
CA ARG A 134 6.38 -24.45 18.15
C ARG A 134 4.88 -24.19 18.28
N SER A 135 4.27 -24.58 19.40
CA SER A 135 2.85 -24.34 19.65
C SER A 135 2.51 -22.86 19.70
N LEU A 136 3.29 -22.06 20.42
CA LEU A 136 3.08 -20.61 20.53
C LEU A 136 3.27 -19.91 19.19
N ALA A 137 4.32 -20.25 18.45
CA ALA A 137 4.54 -19.71 17.11
C ALA A 137 3.39 -20.07 16.15
N THR A 138 2.93 -21.32 16.18
CA THR A 138 1.78 -21.77 15.37
C THR A 138 0.52 -20.98 15.73
N GLY A 139 0.28 -20.75 17.02
CA GLY A 139 -0.82 -19.91 17.50
C GLY A 139 -0.75 -18.48 16.95
N LEU A 140 0.42 -17.83 17.03
CA LEU A 140 0.60 -16.48 16.49
C LEU A 140 0.40 -16.39 14.97
N PHE A 141 0.90 -17.38 14.21
CA PHE A 141 0.68 -17.43 12.75
C PHE A 141 -0.79 -17.75 12.38
N SER A 142 -1.50 -18.51 13.21
CA SER A 142 -2.94 -18.74 13.06
C SER A 142 -3.75 -17.46 13.27
N THR A 143 -3.43 -16.69 14.32
CA THR A 143 -4.04 -15.36 14.57
C THR A 143 -3.77 -14.40 13.42
N TYR A 144 -2.54 -14.36 12.91
CA TYR A 144 -2.19 -13.61 11.70
C TYR A 144 -3.06 -14.01 10.51
N SER A 145 -3.18 -15.31 10.22
CA SER A 145 -3.94 -15.80 9.07
C SER A 145 -5.43 -15.45 9.19
N THR A 146 -5.98 -15.55 10.40
CA THR A 146 -7.35 -15.16 10.72
C THR A 146 -7.55 -13.66 10.50
N TRP A 147 -6.61 -12.83 10.95
CA TRP A 147 -6.66 -11.38 10.74
C TRP A 147 -6.70 -11.00 9.25
N ILE A 148 -5.86 -11.62 8.41
CA ILE A 148 -5.88 -11.38 6.96
C ILE A 148 -7.22 -11.75 6.33
N ALA A 149 -7.81 -12.88 6.73
CA ALA A 149 -9.14 -13.28 6.26
C ALA A 149 -10.23 -12.28 6.69
N LEU A 150 -10.16 -11.76 7.92
CA LEU A 150 -11.09 -10.75 8.41
C LEU A 150 -10.96 -9.43 7.66
N VAL A 151 -9.74 -8.97 7.38
CA VAL A 151 -9.51 -7.79 6.52
C VAL A 151 -10.02 -8.06 5.11
N PHE A 152 -9.82 -9.26 4.55
CA PHE A 152 -10.32 -9.60 3.22
C PHE A 152 -11.84 -9.47 3.14
N LEU A 153 -12.54 -10.09 4.09
CA LEU A 153 -14.01 -10.04 4.16
C LEU A 153 -14.51 -8.62 4.40
N SER A 154 -13.83 -7.83 5.24
CA SER A 154 -14.26 -6.46 5.52
C SER A 154 -14.18 -5.57 4.29
N ARG A 155 -13.16 -5.72 3.44
CA ARG A 155 -12.99 -4.94 2.20
C ARG A 155 -14.02 -5.29 1.12
N LEU A 156 -14.48 -6.54 1.09
CA LEU A 156 -15.62 -6.94 0.26
C LEU A 156 -16.93 -6.39 0.81
N TYR A 157 -17.13 -6.46 2.14
CA TYR A 157 -18.35 -6.03 2.80
C TYR A 157 -18.64 -4.53 2.60
N ILE A 158 -17.62 -3.69 2.79
CA ILE A 158 -17.74 -2.23 2.57
C ILE A 158 -17.74 -1.84 1.08
N GLN A 159 -17.65 -2.84 0.19
CA GLN A 159 -17.68 -2.68 -1.27
C GLN A 159 -16.57 -1.76 -1.81
N ALA A 160 -15.42 -1.75 -1.14
CA ALA A 160 -14.28 -0.94 -1.56
C ALA A 160 -13.44 -1.62 -2.67
N HIS A 161 -13.55 -2.96 -2.79
CA HIS A 161 -12.82 -3.77 -3.76
C HIS A 161 -13.64 -4.95 -4.27
N PHE A 162 -13.30 -5.40 -5.48
CA PHE A 162 -13.76 -6.69 -6.01
C PHE A 162 -12.87 -7.85 -5.52
N ILE A 163 -13.40 -9.08 -5.60
CA ILE A 163 -12.73 -10.31 -5.14
C ILE A 163 -11.34 -10.47 -5.78
N HIS A 164 -11.23 -10.28 -7.10
CA HIS A 164 -9.95 -10.42 -7.81
C HIS A 164 -8.91 -9.40 -7.32
N GLN A 165 -9.31 -8.19 -6.95
CA GLN A 165 -8.42 -7.15 -6.43
C GLN A 165 -7.89 -7.50 -5.05
N CYS A 166 -8.75 -8.10 -4.22
CA CYS A 166 -8.38 -8.60 -2.91
C CYS A 166 -7.42 -9.78 -3.02
N VAL A 167 -7.69 -10.74 -3.91
CA VAL A 167 -6.81 -11.89 -4.18
C VAL A 167 -5.44 -11.42 -4.68
N LEU A 168 -5.40 -10.51 -5.66
CA LEU A 168 -4.14 -9.94 -6.15
C LEU A 168 -3.38 -9.18 -5.06
N GLY A 169 -4.09 -8.49 -4.16
CA GLY A 169 -3.48 -7.83 -2.99
C GLY A 169 -2.80 -8.83 -2.06
N VAL A 170 -3.49 -9.92 -1.70
CA VAL A 170 -2.91 -11.00 -0.89
C VAL A 170 -1.71 -11.63 -1.59
N LEU A 171 -1.82 -11.96 -2.88
CA LEU A 171 -0.74 -12.55 -3.65
C LEU A 171 0.49 -11.64 -3.69
N ALA A 172 0.33 -10.35 -4.03
CA ALA A 172 1.41 -9.38 -4.03
C ALA A 172 2.07 -9.24 -2.64
N GLY A 173 1.27 -9.24 -1.57
CA GLY A 173 1.78 -9.25 -0.20
C GLY A 173 2.58 -10.53 0.14
N THR A 174 2.13 -11.69 -0.32
CA THR A 174 2.83 -12.97 -0.10
C THR A 174 4.15 -13.06 -0.88
N VAL A 175 4.24 -12.44 -2.05
CA VAL A 175 5.51 -12.28 -2.77
C VAL A 175 6.48 -11.46 -1.92
N TRP A 176 6.03 -10.33 -1.38
CA TRP A 176 6.85 -9.50 -0.50
C TRP A 176 7.34 -10.26 0.74
N MET A 177 6.43 -10.97 1.40
CA MET A 177 6.75 -11.88 2.51
C MET A 177 7.85 -12.89 2.12
N SER A 178 7.70 -13.52 0.95
CA SER A 178 8.62 -14.55 0.48
C SER A 178 10.02 -13.98 0.23
N LEU A 179 10.13 -12.77 -0.33
CA LEU A 179 11.41 -12.07 -0.48
C LEU A 179 12.08 -11.85 0.88
N VAL A 180 11.34 -11.35 1.88
CA VAL A 180 11.85 -11.15 3.24
C VAL A 180 12.24 -12.48 3.90
N LYS A 181 11.51 -13.57 3.62
CA LYS A 181 11.83 -14.91 4.13
C LYS A 181 13.11 -15.47 3.53
N LEU A 182 13.35 -15.23 2.24
CA LEU A 182 14.55 -15.65 1.51
C LEU A 182 15.81 -14.83 1.90
N GLY A 183 15.68 -13.84 2.77
CA GLY A 183 16.80 -13.04 3.26
C GLY A 183 17.10 -11.80 2.43
N TYR A 184 16.18 -11.38 1.54
CA TYR A 184 16.27 -10.07 0.91
C TYR A 184 15.94 -9.00 1.98
N ASP A 185 16.99 -8.51 2.64
CA ASP A 185 16.89 -7.42 3.60
C ASP A 185 16.52 -6.12 2.88
N PRO A 186 15.41 -5.44 3.22
CA PRO A 186 15.09 -4.12 2.68
C PRO A 186 16.22 -3.10 2.83
N MET A 187 17.08 -3.25 3.85
CA MET A 187 18.20 -2.37 4.15
C MET A 187 19.54 -2.86 3.56
N TRP A 188 19.54 -3.86 2.66
CA TRP A 188 20.77 -4.48 2.16
C TRP A 188 21.78 -3.47 1.58
N SER A 189 21.29 -2.42 0.91
CA SER A 189 22.13 -1.39 0.30
C SER A 189 22.81 -0.50 1.35
N VAL A 190 22.09 -0.15 2.42
CA VAL A 190 22.61 0.60 3.57
C VAL A 190 23.68 -0.23 4.28
N ALA A 191 23.40 -1.52 4.54
CA ALA A 191 24.37 -2.42 5.17
C ALA A 191 25.66 -2.54 4.35
N LYS A 192 25.56 -2.63 3.02
CA LYS A 192 26.74 -2.63 2.13
C LYS A 192 27.49 -1.31 2.14
N ALA A 193 26.78 -0.18 2.11
CA ALA A 193 27.39 1.15 2.14
C ALA A 193 28.20 1.35 3.44
N LEU A 194 27.60 1.04 4.59
CA LEU A 194 28.28 1.13 5.90
C LEU A 194 29.50 0.20 6.01
N LYS A 195 29.52 -0.91 5.28
CA LYS A 195 30.62 -1.87 5.29
C LYS A 195 31.78 -1.48 4.37
N HIS A 196 31.49 -0.88 3.21
CA HIS A 196 32.46 -0.71 2.13
C HIS A 196 32.88 0.73 1.88
N CYS A 197 32.12 1.72 2.38
CA CYS A 197 32.54 3.12 2.28
C CYS A 197 33.72 3.39 3.23
N TYR A 198 34.71 4.14 2.75
CA TYR A 198 35.94 4.48 3.49
C TYR A 198 35.65 5.18 4.83
N ASP A 199 34.63 6.05 4.85
CA ASP A 199 34.15 6.73 6.05
C ASP A 199 32.62 6.58 6.17
N PRO A 200 32.10 5.94 7.24
CA PRO A 200 30.67 5.77 7.45
C PRO A 200 29.93 7.10 7.66
N VAL A 201 30.60 8.18 8.09
CA VAL A 201 29.99 9.50 8.27
C VAL A 201 29.54 10.10 6.93
N HIS A 202 30.21 9.74 5.84
CA HIS A 202 29.88 10.19 4.49
C HIS A 202 28.80 9.33 3.81
N VAL A 203 28.29 8.27 4.46
CA VAL A 203 27.23 7.44 3.89
C VAL A 203 25.91 8.20 3.91
N ARG A 204 25.50 8.63 2.72
CA ARG A 204 24.26 9.36 2.51
C ARG A 204 23.04 8.43 2.56
N VAL A 205 22.40 8.37 3.73
CA VAL A 205 21.12 7.66 3.92
C VAL A 205 19.92 8.42 3.35
N ASP A 206 20.10 9.65 2.89
CA ASP A 206 19.04 10.51 2.35
C ASP A 206 18.51 10.04 0.97
N ALA A 207 19.23 9.16 0.29
CA ALA A 207 18.80 8.48 -0.94
C ALA A 207 17.86 7.28 -0.66
N GLN A 208 17.58 6.98 0.60
CA GLN A 208 16.71 5.89 0.97
C GLN A 208 15.23 6.31 0.85
N PRO A 209 14.30 5.43 0.40
CA PRO A 209 12.90 5.76 0.15
C PRO A 209 12.20 6.60 1.23
N PHE A 210 12.44 6.34 2.53
CA PHE A 210 11.90 7.17 3.61
C PHE A 210 12.30 8.64 3.53
N PHE A 211 13.60 8.94 3.38
CA PHE A 211 14.10 10.31 3.32
C PHE A 211 13.69 11.01 2.04
N ILE A 212 13.60 10.25 0.95
CA ILE A 212 13.03 10.75 -0.31
C ILE A 212 11.57 11.18 -0.10
N MET A 213 10.76 10.37 0.59
CA MET A 213 9.37 10.76 0.92
C MET A 213 9.33 12.00 1.80
N ALA A 214 10.10 12.04 2.90
CA ALA A 214 10.13 13.19 3.80
C ALA A 214 10.51 14.48 3.05
N ARG A 215 11.50 14.42 2.15
CA ARG A 215 11.92 15.55 1.30
C ARG A 215 10.78 16.02 0.40
N PHE A 216 10.14 15.10 -0.33
CA PHE A 216 9.05 15.46 -1.24
C PHE A 216 7.79 15.95 -0.52
N THR A 217 7.41 15.31 0.59
CA THR A 217 6.29 15.77 1.44
C THR A 217 6.59 17.15 2.04
N GLY A 218 7.84 17.39 2.49
CA GLY A 218 8.27 18.70 2.97
C GLY A 218 8.19 19.77 1.88
N SER A 219 8.64 19.48 0.65
CA SER A 219 8.51 20.39 -0.48
C SER A 219 7.06 20.68 -0.85
N ALA A 220 6.19 19.65 -0.86
CA ALA A 220 4.76 19.80 -1.12
C ALA A 220 4.08 20.68 -0.06
N LEU A 221 4.41 20.46 1.22
CA LEU A 221 3.93 21.28 2.33
C LEU A 221 4.40 22.72 2.18
N GLY A 222 5.68 22.94 1.86
CA GLY A 222 6.24 24.29 1.63
C GLY A 222 5.51 25.03 0.50
N LEU A 223 5.23 24.35 -0.61
CA LEU A 223 4.44 24.90 -1.71
C LEU A 223 3.01 25.21 -1.27
N GLY A 224 2.34 24.26 -0.59
CA GLY A 224 0.98 24.45 -0.09
C GLY A 224 0.85 25.62 0.87
N LEU A 225 1.79 25.77 1.80
CA LEU A 225 1.85 26.92 2.71
C LEU A 225 2.11 28.22 1.96
N GLY A 226 3.04 28.23 1.00
CA GLY A 226 3.33 29.39 0.17
C GLY A 226 2.09 29.89 -0.60
N MET A 227 1.34 28.97 -1.20
CA MET A 227 0.12 29.26 -1.96
C MET A 227 -1.09 29.61 -1.07
N SER A 228 -1.07 29.22 0.21
CA SER A 228 -2.13 29.59 1.15
C SER A 228 -2.05 31.06 1.62
N SER A 229 -0.92 31.74 1.39
CA SER A 229 -0.73 33.14 1.75
C SER A 229 -1.33 34.09 0.70
N GLN A 230 -1.91 35.22 1.13
CA GLN A 230 -2.46 36.24 0.22
C GLN A 230 -1.41 36.75 -0.79
N LEU A 231 -0.15 36.90 -0.37
CA LEU A 231 0.95 37.25 -1.25
C LEU A 231 1.23 36.19 -2.32
N GLY A 232 1.21 34.91 -1.94
CA GLY A 232 1.40 33.81 -2.88
C GLY A 232 0.27 33.72 -3.90
N GLN A 233 -0.97 34.01 -3.49
CA GLN A 233 -2.13 34.07 -4.38
C GLN A 233 -2.04 35.23 -5.37
N GLN A 234 -1.62 36.41 -4.91
CA GLN A 234 -1.39 37.58 -5.76
C GLN A 234 -0.24 37.36 -6.75
N ALA A 235 0.87 36.76 -6.30
CA ALA A 235 2.03 36.47 -7.14
C ALA A 235 1.72 35.40 -8.22
N ALA A 236 0.82 34.45 -7.95
CA ALA A 236 0.44 33.41 -8.89
C ALA A 236 -0.63 33.85 -9.90
N GLY A 237 -1.37 34.93 -9.65
CA GLY A 237 -2.39 35.45 -10.57
C GLY A 237 -3.58 34.53 -10.84
N LEU A 238 -3.85 33.55 -9.97
CA LEU A 238 -4.86 32.49 -10.20
C LEU A 238 -6.13 32.66 -9.33
N PRO A 239 -7.34 32.44 -9.89
CA PRO A 239 -8.60 32.45 -9.14
C PRO A 239 -8.73 31.24 -8.19
N THR A 240 -9.32 31.46 -7.01
CA THR A 240 -9.34 30.56 -5.83
C THR A 240 -9.86 29.14 -6.09
N ARG A 241 -10.69 28.93 -7.13
CA ARG A 241 -11.32 27.65 -7.47
C ARG A 241 -10.42 26.69 -8.25
N GLU A 242 -9.48 27.20 -9.04
CA GLU A 242 -8.51 26.36 -9.77
C GLU A 242 -7.36 25.88 -8.87
N MET A 243 -7.16 26.54 -7.73
CA MET A 243 -6.08 26.23 -6.79
C MET A 243 -6.21 24.83 -6.16
N SER A 244 -7.43 24.32 -5.94
CA SER A 244 -7.67 22.94 -5.50
C SER A 244 -7.23 21.92 -6.55
N GLN A 245 -7.40 22.25 -7.84
CA GLN A 245 -6.95 21.42 -8.94
C GLN A 245 -5.43 21.47 -9.08
N TYR A 246 -4.79 22.63 -8.90
CA TYR A 246 -3.31 22.74 -8.91
C TYR A 246 -2.63 22.16 -7.67
N LEU A 247 -3.26 22.18 -6.48
CA LEU A 247 -2.80 21.41 -5.32
C LEU A 247 -2.83 19.90 -5.63
N THR A 248 -3.89 19.44 -6.32
CA THR A 248 -4.06 18.05 -6.76
C THR A 248 -3.09 17.71 -7.90
N LEU A 249 -2.78 18.65 -8.78
CA LEU A 249 -1.83 18.52 -9.89
C LEU A 249 -0.38 18.55 -9.39
N GLY A 250 -0.07 19.36 -8.37
CA GLY A 250 1.22 19.41 -7.68
C GLY A 250 1.50 18.14 -6.88
N LEU A 251 0.47 17.58 -6.21
CA LEU A 251 0.50 16.21 -5.70
C LEU A 251 0.62 15.17 -6.83
N GLY A 252 0.02 15.43 -8.00
CA GLY A 252 0.16 14.64 -9.22
C GLY A 252 1.57 14.64 -9.82
N VAL A 253 2.33 15.73 -9.67
CA VAL A 253 3.76 15.79 -10.03
C VAL A 253 4.58 14.90 -9.10
N HIS A 254 4.16 14.65 -7.86
CA HIS A 254 4.77 13.64 -6.99
C HIS A 254 4.44 12.19 -7.40
N ALA A 255 3.39 11.96 -8.20
CA ALA A 255 3.13 10.70 -8.90
C ALA A 255 3.94 10.55 -10.20
N ALA A 256 4.70 11.58 -10.62
CA ALA A 256 5.47 11.53 -11.85
C ALA A 256 6.73 10.64 -11.74
N LEU A 257 7.32 10.42 -10.56
CA LEU A 257 8.45 9.50 -10.41
C LEU A 257 8.06 8.03 -10.74
N PRO A 258 6.91 7.52 -10.25
CA PRO A 258 6.33 6.29 -10.76
C PRO A 258 6.04 6.37 -12.27
N TYR A 259 5.49 7.48 -12.77
CA TYR A 259 5.13 7.63 -14.18
C TYR A 259 6.32 7.54 -15.13
N THR A 260 7.49 8.13 -14.81
CA THR A 260 8.70 8.00 -15.64
C THR A 260 9.23 6.57 -15.64
N ILE A 261 9.20 5.86 -14.51
CA ILE A 261 9.64 4.45 -14.45
C ILE A 261 8.65 3.54 -15.20
N ILE A 262 7.34 3.78 -15.05
CA ILE A 262 6.26 2.97 -15.63
C ILE A 262 6.13 3.18 -17.15
N THR A 263 6.41 4.38 -17.68
CA THR A 263 6.28 4.65 -19.13
C THR A 263 7.55 4.34 -19.90
N THR A 264 8.72 4.60 -19.33
CA THR A 264 10.00 4.46 -20.05
C THR A 264 10.44 3.00 -20.15
N VAL A 265 10.16 2.16 -19.14
CA VAL A 265 10.59 0.75 -19.14
C VAL A 265 9.84 -0.11 -20.18
N PRO A 266 8.50 -0.04 -20.32
CA PRO A 266 7.77 -0.76 -21.39
C PRO A 266 8.07 -0.21 -22.78
N TYR A 267 8.31 1.10 -22.92
CA TYR A 267 8.70 1.72 -24.19
C TYR A 267 10.09 1.24 -24.66
N ILE A 268 11.04 1.04 -23.73
CA ILE A 268 12.36 0.47 -24.05
C ILE A 268 12.25 -1.04 -24.33
N LEU A 269 11.47 -1.79 -23.54
CA LEU A 269 11.27 -3.22 -23.75
C LEU A 269 10.59 -3.55 -25.09
N THR A 270 9.62 -2.74 -25.53
CA THR A 270 8.97 -2.91 -26.85
C THR A 270 9.89 -2.59 -28.03
N ARG A 271 10.99 -1.85 -27.81
CA ARG A 271 12.04 -1.57 -28.80
C ARG A 271 13.17 -2.61 -28.82
N LEU A 272 13.39 -3.32 -27.70
CA LEU A 272 14.46 -4.30 -27.56
C LEU A 272 14.01 -5.75 -27.84
N LEU A 273 12.71 -6.05 -27.78
CA LEU A 273 12.17 -7.35 -28.16
C LEU A 273 11.83 -7.38 -29.66
N PRO A 274 12.39 -8.32 -30.45
CA PRO A 274 12.02 -8.46 -31.86
C PRO A 274 10.54 -8.85 -31.99
N GLN A 275 9.78 -8.07 -32.76
CA GLN A 275 8.36 -8.37 -33.00
C GLN A 275 8.23 -9.64 -33.85
N SER A 276 7.65 -10.69 -33.28
CA SER A 276 7.20 -11.86 -34.05
C SER A 276 5.97 -11.47 -34.87
N THR A 277 6.16 -11.17 -36.15
CA THR A 277 5.09 -10.86 -37.10
C THR A 277 4.23 -12.10 -37.37
N THR A 278 3.11 -12.24 -36.67
CA THR A 278 2.04 -13.17 -37.05
C THR A 278 1.09 -12.45 -38.02
N THR A 279 1.25 -12.72 -39.30
CA THR A 279 0.38 -12.24 -40.37
C THR A 279 -0.95 -13.01 -40.33
N ILE A 280 -2.00 -12.40 -39.79
CA ILE A 280 -3.36 -12.96 -39.87
C ILE A 280 -3.98 -12.55 -41.22
N LYS A 281 -4.09 -13.51 -42.15
CA LYS A 281 -4.86 -13.36 -43.40
C LYS A 281 -6.34 -13.15 -43.06
N LYS A 282 -6.89 -12.00 -43.43
CA LYS A 282 -8.35 -11.78 -43.51
C LYS A 282 -8.94 -12.77 -44.52
N LYS A 283 -9.85 -13.62 -44.05
CA LYS A 283 -10.69 -14.46 -44.90
C LYS A 283 -11.95 -13.64 -45.21
N ASN A 284 -12.08 -13.19 -46.46
CA ASN A 284 -13.36 -12.70 -46.98
C ASN A 284 -14.31 -13.89 -47.08
N ASN A 285 -15.50 -13.74 -46.48
CA ASN A 285 -16.79 -14.26 -46.94
C ASN A 285 -17.87 -13.57 -46.12
#